data_AF-A0A2E8JRT1-F1
#
_entry.id   AF-A0A2E8JRT1-F1
#
_cell.length_a   1.000
_cell.length_b   1.000
_cell.length_c   1.000
_cell.angle_alpha   90.00
_cell.angle_beta   90.00
_cell.angle_gamma   90.00
#
_symmetry.space_group_name_H-M   'P 1'
#
loop_
_entity.id
_entity.type
_entity.pdbx_description
1 polymer ?
#
loop_
_entity_poly.entity_id
_entity_poly.type
_entity_poly.pdbx_seq_one_letter_code
_entity_poly.pdbx_strand_id
1 'polypeptide(L)'
;MAAVKANFFCDINKHMWMYMRIFTPESVISPRNVLDRILFDKKGGALFVFDVDDTILNTSAKIIIKKVTGQTNALTSAEYGKYTIEEGDQIDLSQFSDSYKFVKESKPISKMLSLLKSVQRKVQDKMFEDGSRLILLTARNDFDSKHMVLEFVHSLGIDIDLVHIERAGRRGVGSTGKNKHQVLSEYLERNNFASVVAFDDSVSNLEAIASLSASPKEPYVQTFHVDEGGYLTLHREEGRRERSCTWATQFCSEIQGDTIKPRLNQLGSSMRL
;
A
#
# COMPACT_ATOMS: atom_id res chain seq x y z
N MET A 1 24.58 -46.42 -15.71
CA MET A 1 24.93 -45.19 -14.97
C MET A 1 24.44 -43.95 -15.72
N ALA A 2 23.12 -43.70 -15.76
CA ALA A 2 22.56 -42.48 -16.36
C ALA A 2 21.15 -42.15 -15.81
N ALA A 3 20.99 -42.24 -14.48
CA ALA A 3 19.72 -41.92 -13.80
C ALA A 3 19.93 -40.95 -12.62
N VAL A 4 20.96 -40.09 -12.68
CA VAL A 4 21.32 -39.17 -11.57
C VAL A 4 21.32 -37.69 -11.97
N LYS A 5 21.04 -37.31 -13.22
CA LYS A 5 21.13 -35.89 -13.65
C LYS A 5 19.82 -35.17 -13.93
N ALA A 6 18.67 -35.86 -13.98
CA ALA A 6 17.38 -35.20 -14.21
C ALA A 6 16.71 -34.65 -12.93
N ASN A 7 17.07 -35.16 -11.74
CA ASN A 7 16.50 -34.69 -10.48
C ASN A 7 17.15 -33.39 -9.96
N PHE A 8 18.25 -32.93 -10.55
CA PHE A 8 18.97 -31.76 -10.04
C PHE A 8 18.37 -30.41 -10.47
N PHE A 9 17.55 -30.37 -11.54
CA PHE A 9 16.96 -29.12 -12.04
C PHE A 9 15.55 -28.84 -11.52
N CYS A 10 14.81 -29.87 -11.09
CA CYS A 10 13.48 -29.70 -10.50
C CYS A 10 13.55 -29.29 -9.00
N ASP A 11 14.63 -29.65 -8.30
CA ASP A 11 14.83 -29.33 -6.88
C ASP A 11 15.29 -27.88 -6.62
N ILE A 12 15.93 -27.23 -7.59
CA ILE A 12 16.37 -25.82 -7.43
C ILE A 12 15.16 -24.89 -7.31
N ASN A 13 14.04 -25.22 -7.98
CA ASN A 13 12.80 -24.46 -7.81
C ASN A 13 12.11 -24.75 -6.47
N LYS A 14 12.09 -26.00 -5.98
CA LYS A 14 11.53 -26.28 -4.63
C LYS A 14 12.29 -25.56 -3.51
N HIS A 15 13.61 -25.41 -3.64
CA HIS A 15 14.39 -24.63 -2.69
C HIS A 15 14.19 -23.12 -2.81
N MET A 16 13.82 -22.59 -3.97
CA MET A 16 13.44 -21.17 -4.11
C MET A 16 12.02 -20.90 -3.55
N TRP A 17 11.11 -21.88 -3.65
CA TRP A 17 9.81 -21.85 -2.96
C TRP A 17 9.92 -21.89 -1.43
N MET A 18 11.04 -22.41 -0.90
CA MET A 18 11.31 -22.41 0.54
C MET A 18 11.79 -21.03 1.06
N TYR A 19 12.20 -20.11 0.16
CA TYR A 19 12.51 -18.72 0.49
C TYR A 19 11.33 -17.76 0.37
N MET A 20 10.20 -18.20 -0.18
CA MET A 20 8.90 -17.56 0.09
C MET A 20 8.51 -17.93 1.52
N ARG A 21 9.10 -17.21 2.49
CA ARG A 21 8.65 -17.22 3.87
C ARG A 21 7.12 -17.14 3.86
N ILE A 22 6.50 -18.16 4.44
CA ILE A 22 5.12 -18.11 4.90
C ILE A 22 5.12 -17.03 5.99
N PHE A 23 5.00 -15.78 5.58
CA PHE A 23 4.76 -14.66 6.46
C PHE A 23 3.30 -14.80 6.86
N THR A 24 3.06 -15.25 8.08
CA THR A 24 1.72 -15.20 8.68
C THR A 24 1.24 -13.74 8.63
N PRO A 25 -0.08 -13.48 8.54
CA PRO A 25 -0.64 -12.12 8.51
C PRO A 25 -0.10 -11.22 9.63
N GLU A 26 0.31 -11.81 10.74
CA GLU A 26 0.81 -11.17 11.95
C GLU A 26 2.31 -10.82 11.92
N SER A 27 3.04 -11.21 10.88
CA SER A 27 4.47 -10.96 10.81
C SER A 27 4.76 -9.51 10.43
N VAL A 28 5.64 -8.86 11.21
CA VAL A 28 6.15 -7.53 10.89
C VAL A 28 6.99 -7.62 9.62
N ILE A 29 6.58 -6.90 8.58
CA ILE A 29 7.20 -6.91 7.27
C ILE A 29 8.09 -5.67 7.15
N SER A 30 9.35 -5.86 6.79
CA SER A 30 10.22 -4.71 6.48
C SER A 30 9.75 -4.01 5.20
N PRO A 31 9.90 -2.68 5.08
CA PRO A 31 9.49 -1.95 3.88
C PRO A 31 10.09 -2.46 2.56
N ARG A 32 11.32 -3.00 2.58
CA ARG A 32 11.93 -3.63 1.39
C ARG A 32 11.14 -4.86 0.94
N ASN A 33 10.79 -5.73 1.89
CA ASN A 33 10.03 -6.94 1.60
C ASN A 33 8.59 -6.63 1.15
N VAL A 34 8.03 -5.49 1.60
CA VAL A 34 6.73 -5.01 1.13
C VAL A 34 6.79 -4.63 -0.34
N LEU A 35 7.81 -3.90 -0.80
CA LEU A 35 7.95 -3.54 -2.22
C LEU A 35 8.10 -4.77 -3.11
N ASP A 36 8.91 -5.74 -2.71
CA ASP A 36 9.08 -6.98 -3.46
C ASP A 36 7.76 -7.76 -3.54
N ARG A 37 6.95 -7.73 -2.47
CA ARG A 37 5.62 -8.32 -2.46
C ARG A 37 4.63 -7.60 -3.38
N ILE A 38 4.65 -6.26 -3.40
CA ILE A 38 3.74 -5.45 -4.23
C ILE A 38 4.06 -5.60 -5.71
N LEU A 39 5.35 -5.72 -6.07
CA LEU A 39 5.80 -5.86 -7.45
C LEU A 39 5.32 -7.15 -8.15
N PHE A 40 4.81 -8.13 -7.42
CA PHE A 40 4.66 -9.50 -7.91
C PHE A 40 3.25 -9.92 -8.36
N ASP A 41 2.25 -9.04 -8.34
CA ASP A 41 0.88 -9.48 -8.58
C ASP A 41 0.04 -8.55 -9.47
N LYS A 42 -0.42 -9.15 -10.56
CA LYS A 42 -1.31 -8.66 -11.63
C LYS A 42 -0.71 -7.78 -12.72
N LYS A 43 -1.14 -8.07 -13.95
CA LYS A 43 -1.05 -7.17 -15.09
C LYS A 43 -2.03 -6.01 -14.88
N GLY A 44 -1.54 -4.78 -14.92
CA GLY A 44 -2.33 -3.54 -14.79
C GLY A 44 -1.84 -2.61 -13.69
N GLY A 45 -2.17 -1.32 -13.83
CA GLY A 45 -1.67 -0.28 -12.91
C GLY A 45 -2.14 -0.47 -11.47
N ALA A 46 -1.28 -0.12 -10.51
CA ALA A 46 -1.57 -0.15 -9.08
C ALA A 46 -1.87 1.26 -8.55
N LEU A 47 -2.85 1.37 -7.65
CA LEU A 47 -3.11 2.58 -6.87
C LEU A 47 -2.48 2.44 -5.48
N PHE A 48 -1.39 3.18 -5.24
CA PHE A 48 -0.73 3.27 -3.95
C PHE A 48 -1.33 4.39 -3.12
N VAL A 49 -1.71 4.08 -1.90
CA VAL A 49 -2.43 5.00 -1.00
C VAL A 49 -1.70 5.05 0.33
N PHE A 50 -1.25 6.24 0.73
CA PHE A 50 -0.65 6.46 2.04
C PHE A 50 -1.51 7.44 2.84
N ASP A 51 -1.90 7.09 4.05
CA ASP A 51 -2.38 8.09 4.99
C ASP A 51 -1.26 9.06 5.37
N VAL A 52 -1.66 10.22 5.88
CA VAL A 52 -0.76 11.31 6.28
C VAL A 52 -0.46 11.24 7.77
N ASP A 53 -1.49 11.50 8.57
CA ASP A 53 -1.42 11.59 10.03
C ASP A 53 -1.12 10.22 10.64
N ASP A 54 -0.17 10.18 11.56
CA ASP A 54 0.34 9.00 12.28
C ASP A 54 0.79 7.82 11.39
N THR A 55 0.93 8.07 10.08
CA THR A 55 1.38 7.11 9.07
C THR A 55 2.69 7.52 8.39
N ILE A 56 2.73 8.67 7.70
CA ILE A 56 4.00 9.25 7.20
C ILE A 56 4.52 10.38 8.10
N LEU A 57 3.64 10.96 8.91
CA LEU A 57 3.94 12.05 9.82
C LEU A 57 3.31 11.79 11.18
N ASN A 58 4.10 11.78 12.25
CA ASN A 58 3.59 11.89 13.61
C ASN A 58 3.07 13.32 13.79
N THR A 59 1.77 13.47 14.04
CA THR A 59 1.15 14.80 14.21
C THR A 59 0.67 15.00 15.65
N SER A 60 0.57 16.26 16.05
CA SER A 60 0.21 16.64 17.43
C SER A 60 -1.18 17.27 17.54
N ALA A 61 -1.92 17.34 16.43
CA ALA A 61 -3.25 17.95 16.41
C ALA A 61 -4.20 17.19 17.33
N LYS A 62 -5.02 17.94 18.08
CA LYS A 62 -6.00 17.39 19.01
C LYS A 62 -7.41 17.82 18.63
N ILE A 63 -8.37 16.92 18.86
CA ILE A 63 -9.79 17.22 18.88
C ILE A 63 -10.11 17.80 20.26
N ILE A 64 -10.67 19.00 20.28
CA ILE A 64 -11.07 19.65 21.52
C ILE A 64 -12.56 19.40 21.75
N ILE A 65 -12.91 18.79 22.89
CA ILE A 65 -14.29 18.55 23.32
C ILE A 65 -14.63 19.54 24.42
N LYS A 66 -15.59 20.43 24.16
CA LYS A 66 -16.12 21.36 25.16
C LYS A 66 -17.41 20.78 25.72
N LYS A 67 -17.40 20.48 27.02
CA LYS A 67 -18.55 19.96 27.77
C LYS A 67 -19.52 21.07 28.12
N VAL A 68 -20.79 20.71 28.33
CA VAL A 68 -21.82 21.62 28.85
C VAL A 68 -21.42 22.24 30.20
N THR A 69 -20.64 21.52 31.00
CA THR A 69 -20.09 21.99 32.29
C THR A 69 -19.02 23.07 32.15
N GLY A 70 -18.58 23.38 30.94
CA GLY A 70 -17.44 24.27 30.65
C GLY A 70 -16.08 23.58 30.68
N GLN A 71 -16.01 22.30 31.08
CA GLN A 71 -14.76 21.52 31.00
C GLN A 71 -14.35 21.29 29.55
N THR A 72 -13.04 21.24 29.32
CA THR A 72 -12.47 21.01 27.99
C THR A 72 -11.52 19.81 28.02
N ASN A 73 -11.74 18.85 27.14
CA ASN A 73 -10.85 17.71 26.92
C ASN A 73 -10.14 17.86 25.57
N ALA A 74 -8.87 17.47 25.51
CA ALA A 74 -8.09 17.45 24.27
C ALA A 74 -7.69 16.01 23.95
N LEU A 75 -8.20 15.46 22.85
CA LEU A 75 -8.05 14.07 22.46
C LEU A 75 -7.21 13.97 21.17
N THR A 76 -6.35 12.96 21.08
CA THR A 76 -5.80 12.50 19.79
C THR A 76 -6.90 11.95 18.89
N SER A 77 -6.60 11.78 17.60
CA SER A 77 -7.45 11.04 16.66
C SER A 77 -7.80 9.64 17.17
N ALA A 78 -6.82 8.92 17.73
CA ALA A 78 -7.01 7.57 18.27
C ALA A 78 -7.90 7.55 19.54
N GLU A 79 -7.72 8.51 20.45
CA GLU A 79 -8.57 8.65 21.64
C GLU A 79 -9.99 9.06 21.25
N TYR A 80 -10.15 10.00 20.32
CA TYR A 80 -11.45 10.43 19.82
C TYR A 80 -12.22 9.31 19.11
N GLY A 81 -11.53 8.43 18.37
CA GLY A 81 -12.17 7.26 17.75
C GLY A 81 -12.82 6.29 18.75
N LYS A 82 -12.42 6.33 20.03
CA LYS A 82 -12.99 5.54 21.13
C LYS A 82 -13.94 6.34 22.02
N TYR A 83 -14.08 7.63 21.76
CA TYR A 83 -14.83 8.54 22.59
C TYR A 83 -16.32 8.49 22.26
N THR A 84 -17.16 8.31 23.29
CA THR A 84 -18.62 8.40 23.15
C THR A 84 -19.05 9.84 23.38
N ILE A 85 -19.61 10.46 22.34
CA ILE A 85 -20.14 11.82 22.41
C ILE A 85 -21.32 11.86 23.38
N GLU A 86 -21.26 12.76 24.35
CA GLU A 86 -22.34 13.01 25.30
C GLU A 86 -23.25 14.15 24.81
N GLU A 87 -24.48 14.20 25.34
CA GLU A 87 -25.43 15.25 24.98
C GLU A 87 -24.88 16.64 25.33
N GLY A 88 -24.86 17.53 24.34
CA GLY A 88 -24.37 18.90 24.47
C GLY A 88 -22.85 19.07 24.33
N ASP A 89 -22.10 17.99 24.04
CA ASP A 89 -20.70 18.10 23.66
C ASP A 89 -20.53 18.94 22.38
N GLN A 90 -19.60 19.89 22.41
CA GLN A 90 -19.16 20.62 21.23
C GLN A 90 -17.79 20.13 20.79
N ILE A 91 -17.69 19.72 19.53
CA ILE A 91 -16.47 19.18 18.93
C ILE A 91 -15.79 20.29 18.12
N ASP A 92 -14.54 20.57 18.47
CA ASP A 92 -13.71 21.57 17.81
C ASP A 92 -12.50 20.89 17.16
N LEU A 93 -12.50 20.90 15.82
CA LEU A 93 -11.49 20.30 14.96
C LEU A 93 -10.53 21.34 14.36
N SER A 94 -10.52 22.58 14.88
CA SER A 94 -9.76 23.70 14.30
C SER A 94 -8.27 23.38 14.12
N GLN A 95 -7.66 22.64 15.04
CA GLN A 95 -6.25 22.24 14.95
C GLN A 95 -5.92 21.35 13.74
N PHE A 96 -6.91 20.66 13.16
CA PHE A 96 -6.71 19.84 11.96
C PHE A 96 -6.69 20.67 10.68
N SER A 97 -7.15 21.91 10.72
CA SER A 97 -7.13 22.86 9.61
C SER A 97 -5.96 23.86 9.71
N ASP A 98 -5.30 23.95 10.87
CA ASP A 98 -4.17 24.85 11.12
C ASP A 98 -2.89 24.34 10.41
N SER A 99 -2.55 25.01 9.30
CA SER A 99 -1.36 24.66 8.50
C SER A 99 -0.06 24.94 9.24
N TYR A 100 -0.01 26.02 10.02
CA TYR A 100 1.20 26.42 10.71
C TYR A 100 1.55 25.41 11.79
N LYS A 101 0.56 24.98 12.59
CA LYS A 101 0.70 23.89 13.55
C LYS A 101 1.15 22.61 12.85
N PHE A 102 0.48 22.24 11.76
CA PHE A 102 0.82 21.04 11.00
C PHE A 102 2.28 21.05 10.55
N VAL A 103 2.73 22.11 9.88
CA VAL A 103 4.12 22.20 9.37
C VAL A 103 5.15 22.27 10.50
N LYS A 104 4.84 22.98 11.59
CA LYS A 104 5.80 23.20 12.67
C LYS A 104 5.97 21.98 13.58
N GLU A 105 4.90 21.22 13.81
CA GLU A 105 4.89 20.16 14.82
C GLU A 105 4.94 18.75 14.24
N SER A 106 4.64 18.57 12.95
CA SER A 106 4.65 17.24 12.33
C SER A 106 6.07 16.70 12.16
N LYS A 107 6.29 15.47 12.63
CA LYS A 107 7.59 14.80 12.58
C LYS A 107 7.55 13.62 11.59
N PRO A 108 8.46 13.54 10.61
CA PRO A 108 8.50 12.43 9.67
C PRO A 108 8.67 11.07 10.34
N ILE A 109 7.86 10.10 9.91
CA ILE A 109 8.06 8.68 10.22
C ILE A 109 9.02 8.12 9.15
N SER A 110 10.32 8.15 9.46
CA SER A 110 11.41 7.93 8.49
C SER A 110 11.26 6.67 7.64
N LYS A 111 10.75 5.57 8.21
CA LYS A 111 10.54 4.31 7.48
C LYS A 111 9.47 4.44 6.41
N MET A 112 8.34 5.04 6.78
CA MET A 112 7.20 5.24 5.88
C MET A 112 7.50 6.28 4.81
N LEU A 113 8.18 7.37 5.18
CA LEU A 113 8.65 8.35 4.20
C LEU A 113 9.64 7.73 3.20
N SER A 114 10.53 6.84 3.67
CA SER A 114 11.46 6.12 2.79
C SER A 114 10.73 5.13 1.85
N LEU A 115 9.70 4.45 2.35
CA LEU A 115 8.86 3.59 1.54
C LEU A 115 8.11 4.39 0.47
N LEU A 116 7.43 5.46 0.86
CA LEU A 116 6.71 6.35 -0.05
C LEU A 116 7.64 6.86 -1.16
N LYS A 117 8.81 7.39 -0.81
CA LYS A 117 9.79 7.84 -1.82
C LYS A 117 10.24 6.72 -2.75
N SER A 118 10.32 5.49 -2.26
CA SER A 118 10.69 4.33 -3.08
C SER A 118 9.57 3.92 -4.02
N VAL A 119 8.30 3.99 -3.57
CA VAL A 119 7.13 3.81 -4.43
C VAL A 119 7.07 4.93 -5.48
N GLN A 120 7.24 6.19 -5.06
CA GLN A 120 7.25 7.35 -5.95
C GLN A 120 8.26 7.19 -7.08
N ARG A 121 9.52 6.87 -6.77
CA ARG A 121 10.56 6.61 -7.78
C ARG A 121 10.16 5.48 -8.72
N LYS A 122 9.65 4.35 -8.20
CA LYS A 122 9.23 3.22 -9.03
C LYS A 122 8.05 3.56 -9.96
N VAL A 123 7.10 4.37 -9.50
CA VAL A 123 6.00 4.90 -10.32
C VAL A 123 6.55 5.81 -11.42
N GLN A 124 7.44 6.75 -11.05
CA GLN A 124 8.07 7.70 -11.97
C GLN A 124 8.92 7.00 -13.04
N ASP A 125 9.71 6.01 -12.65
CA ASP A 125 10.59 5.21 -13.51
C ASP A 125 9.82 4.14 -14.31
N LYS A 126 8.49 4.10 -14.20
CA LYS A 126 7.60 3.10 -14.84
C LYS A 126 8.03 1.66 -14.57
N MET A 127 8.51 1.40 -13.35
CA MET A 127 8.80 0.05 -12.88
C MET A 127 7.55 -0.74 -12.52
N PHE A 128 6.42 -0.06 -12.40
CA PHE A 128 5.08 -0.67 -12.35
C PHE A 128 4.42 -0.56 -13.71
N GLU A 129 3.38 -1.37 -13.93
CA GLU A 129 2.54 -1.31 -15.13
C GLU A 129 2.00 0.10 -15.39
N ASP A 130 1.89 0.45 -16.68
CA ASP A 130 1.43 1.77 -17.11
C ASP A 130 0.07 2.11 -16.47
N GLY A 131 -0.05 3.34 -15.98
CA GLY A 131 -1.24 3.83 -15.29
C GLY A 131 -1.21 3.70 -13.76
N SER A 132 -0.15 3.15 -13.17
CA SER A 132 0.05 3.15 -11.72
C SER A 132 0.11 4.58 -11.16
N ARG A 133 -0.44 4.79 -9.97
CA ARG A 133 -0.50 6.11 -9.31
C ARG A 133 -0.22 6.03 -7.83
N LEU A 134 0.34 7.10 -7.27
CA LEU A 134 0.57 7.28 -5.85
C LEU A 134 -0.22 8.49 -5.35
N ILE A 135 -0.99 8.31 -4.28
CA ILE A 135 -1.74 9.38 -3.62
C ILE A 135 -1.48 9.39 -2.11
N LEU A 136 -1.55 10.58 -1.52
CA LEU A 136 -1.72 10.78 -0.08
C LEU A 136 -3.21 10.94 0.21
N LEU A 137 -3.77 10.17 1.15
CA LEU A 137 -5.19 10.18 1.47
C LEU A 137 -5.42 10.46 2.95
N THR A 138 -5.61 11.73 3.29
CA THR A 138 -5.82 12.19 4.67
C THR A 138 -7.30 12.33 5.01
N ALA A 139 -7.63 12.09 6.28
CA ALA A 139 -8.92 12.39 6.88
C ALA A 139 -9.17 13.89 7.09
N ARG A 140 -8.12 14.73 6.99
CA ARG A 140 -8.22 16.17 7.20
C ARG A 140 -9.16 16.83 6.20
N ASN A 141 -9.77 17.91 6.67
CA ASN A 141 -10.44 18.91 5.85
C ASN A 141 -9.41 19.84 5.19
N ASP A 142 -9.86 21.00 4.74
CA ASP A 142 -8.98 22.01 4.21
C ASP A 142 -8.10 22.62 5.27
N PHE A 143 -6.82 22.66 4.92
CA PHE A 143 -5.87 23.54 5.54
C PHE A 143 -6.17 24.99 5.21
N ASP A 144 -6.01 25.87 6.19
CA ASP A 144 -6.15 27.32 6.05
C ASP A 144 -5.13 27.94 5.07
N SER A 145 -3.99 27.27 4.84
CA SER A 145 -2.96 27.62 3.87
C SER A 145 -2.47 26.42 3.08
N LYS A 146 -3.08 26.20 1.91
CA LYS A 146 -2.65 25.17 0.95
C LYS A 146 -1.17 25.28 0.60
N HIS A 147 -0.68 26.51 0.40
CA HIS A 147 0.70 26.75 -0.04
C HIS A 147 1.72 26.26 0.99
N MET A 148 1.50 26.60 2.27
CA MET A 148 2.38 26.19 3.37
C MET A 148 2.49 24.67 3.49
N VAL A 149 1.36 23.96 3.34
CA VAL A 149 1.35 22.50 3.38
C VAL A 149 2.05 21.88 2.18
N LEU A 150 1.83 22.41 0.97
CA LEU A 150 2.50 21.91 -0.24
C LEU A 150 4.02 22.12 -0.18
N GLU A 151 4.49 23.27 0.28
CA GLU A 151 5.92 23.53 0.47
C GLU A 151 6.54 22.58 1.50
N PHE A 152 5.84 22.35 2.62
CA PHE A 152 6.28 21.39 3.62
C PHE A 152 6.36 19.98 3.05
N VAL A 153 5.31 19.49 2.40
CA VAL A 153 5.31 18.16 1.76
C VAL A 153 6.43 18.04 0.73
N HIS A 154 6.65 19.08 -0.09
CA HIS A 154 7.76 19.13 -1.02
C HIS A 154 9.13 19.09 -0.31
N SER A 155 9.29 19.80 0.81
CA SER A 155 10.53 19.77 1.62
C SER A 155 10.85 18.39 2.19
N LEU A 156 9.83 17.53 2.36
CA LEU A 156 10.00 16.14 2.74
C LEU A 156 10.52 15.27 1.59
N GLY A 157 10.67 15.81 0.37
CA GLY A 157 11.08 15.09 -0.84
C GLY A 157 9.96 14.29 -1.48
N ILE A 158 8.71 14.74 -1.33
CA ILE A 158 7.53 14.20 -2.00
C ILE A 158 7.23 15.12 -3.18
N ASP A 159 7.21 14.56 -4.39
CA ASP A 159 6.93 15.32 -5.60
C ASP A 159 5.41 15.52 -5.73
N ILE A 160 4.94 16.74 -5.46
CA ILE A 160 3.51 17.08 -5.46
C ILE A 160 2.91 17.18 -6.87
N ASP A 161 3.73 17.24 -7.92
CA ASP A 161 3.26 17.16 -9.30
C ASP A 161 2.94 15.70 -9.69
N LEU A 162 3.63 14.75 -9.04
CA LEU A 162 3.41 13.31 -9.20
C LEU A 162 2.41 12.74 -8.18
N VAL A 163 2.43 13.24 -6.95
CA VAL A 163 1.66 12.71 -5.81
C VAL A 163 0.54 13.67 -5.44
N HIS A 164 -0.70 13.22 -5.63
CA HIS A 164 -1.86 14.01 -5.26
C HIS A 164 -2.22 13.85 -3.78
N ILE A 165 -2.60 14.95 -3.11
CA ILE A 165 -3.09 14.94 -1.73
C ILE A 165 -4.63 15.02 -1.74
N GLU A 166 -5.26 13.88 -1.48
CA GLU A 166 -6.70 13.74 -1.30
C GLU A 166 -7.11 14.02 0.15
N ARG A 167 -8.14 14.88 0.30
CA ARG A 167 -8.73 15.24 1.59
C ARG A 167 -10.09 14.57 1.73
N ALA A 168 -10.09 13.36 2.28
CA ALA A 168 -11.31 12.60 2.50
C ALA A 168 -12.28 13.31 3.47
N GLY A 169 -11.75 14.14 4.39
CA GLY A 169 -12.57 14.90 5.34
C GLY A 169 -13.66 15.74 4.68
N ARG A 170 -13.40 16.27 3.47
CA ARG A 170 -14.37 17.10 2.72
C ARG A 170 -15.66 16.38 2.36
N ARG A 171 -15.65 15.05 2.35
CA ARG A 171 -16.79 14.25 1.88
C ARG A 171 -17.97 14.35 2.85
N GLY A 172 -17.72 14.31 4.15
CA GLY A 172 -18.77 14.42 5.17
C GLY A 172 -19.84 13.32 5.10
N VAL A 173 -19.56 12.17 4.45
CA VAL A 173 -20.54 11.09 4.20
C VAL A 173 -20.61 10.09 5.37
N GLY A 174 -19.72 10.21 6.35
CA GLY A 174 -19.77 9.44 7.59
C GLY A 174 -18.40 9.37 8.26
N SER A 175 -18.06 8.16 8.73
CA SER A 175 -16.75 7.89 9.34
C SER A 175 -15.60 8.13 8.35
N THR A 176 -14.39 8.35 8.89
CA THR A 176 -13.16 8.51 8.10
C THR A 176 -12.97 7.39 7.09
N GLY A 177 -13.11 6.13 7.51
CA GLY A 177 -13.01 4.98 6.61
C GLY A 177 -14.02 5.01 5.46
N LYS A 178 -15.28 5.43 5.71
CA LYS A 178 -16.29 5.59 4.64
C LYS A 178 -15.90 6.69 3.65
N ASN A 179 -15.41 7.82 4.15
CA ASN A 179 -14.97 8.92 3.29
C ASN A 179 -13.77 8.50 2.43
N LYS A 180 -12.79 7.79 3.00
CA LYS A 180 -11.63 7.24 2.27
C LYS A 180 -12.07 6.23 1.21
N HIS A 181 -12.94 5.28 1.58
CA HIS A 181 -13.53 4.31 0.65
C HIS A 181 -14.21 5.00 -0.54
N GLN A 182 -15.00 6.04 -0.29
CA GLN A 182 -15.67 6.79 -1.36
C GLN A 182 -14.67 7.46 -2.31
N VAL A 183 -13.65 8.14 -1.78
CA VAL A 183 -12.59 8.74 -2.62
C VAL A 183 -11.94 7.68 -3.50
N LEU A 184 -11.55 6.53 -2.93
CA LEU A 184 -10.91 5.47 -3.69
C LEU A 184 -11.85 4.81 -4.71
N SER A 185 -13.15 4.70 -4.40
CA SER A 185 -14.16 4.21 -5.35
C SER A 185 -14.21 5.10 -6.60
N GLU A 186 -14.17 6.43 -6.44
CA GLU A 186 -14.13 7.37 -7.56
C GLU A 186 -12.85 7.22 -8.41
N TYR A 187 -11.71 6.91 -7.78
CA TYR A 187 -10.47 6.60 -8.50
C TYR A 187 -10.60 5.33 -9.35
N LEU A 188 -11.20 4.27 -8.80
CA LEU A 188 -11.44 2.99 -9.48
C LEU A 188 -12.49 3.09 -10.59
N GLU A 189 -13.46 4.00 -10.46
CA GLU A 189 -14.44 4.26 -11.52
C GLU A 189 -13.79 4.96 -12.72
N ARG A 190 -12.92 5.94 -12.46
CA ARG A 190 -12.28 6.77 -13.49
C ARG A 190 -11.06 6.12 -14.15
N ASN A 191 -10.46 5.12 -13.49
CA ASN A 191 -9.21 4.51 -13.93
C ASN A 191 -9.28 2.99 -13.76
N ASN A 192 -8.57 2.26 -14.62
CA ASN A 192 -8.57 0.80 -14.56
C ASN A 192 -7.39 0.28 -13.71
N PHE A 193 -7.46 0.48 -12.39
CA PHE A 193 -6.46 -0.09 -11.48
C PHE A 193 -6.73 -1.57 -11.25
N ALA A 194 -5.70 -2.40 -11.45
CA ALA A 194 -5.77 -3.83 -11.16
C ALA A 194 -5.62 -4.12 -9.67
N SER A 195 -4.96 -3.22 -8.94
CA SER A 195 -4.73 -3.37 -7.51
C SER A 195 -4.77 -2.03 -6.76
N VAL A 196 -5.08 -2.13 -5.46
CA VAL A 196 -5.00 -1.05 -4.48
C VAL A 196 -4.08 -1.51 -3.35
N VAL A 197 -3.08 -0.71 -3.03
CA VAL A 197 -2.15 -0.97 -1.93
C VAL A 197 -2.20 0.21 -0.97
N ALA A 198 -2.70 -0.02 0.24
CA ALA A 198 -2.95 1.04 1.21
C ALA A 198 -2.15 0.87 2.50
N PHE A 199 -1.67 2.00 3.02
CA PHE A 199 -0.93 2.13 4.27
C PHE A 199 -1.64 3.15 5.17
N ASP A 200 -2.04 2.74 6.37
CA ASP A 200 -2.80 3.55 7.32
C ASP A 200 -2.55 3.01 8.74
N ASP A 201 -2.56 3.88 9.74
CA ASP A 201 -2.47 3.51 11.16
C ASP A 201 -3.83 3.03 11.69
N SER A 202 -4.94 3.45 11.08
CA SER A 202 -6.26 3.09 11.56
C SER A 202 -6.75 1.79 10.94
N VAL A 203 -6.86 0.74 11.75
CA VAL A 203 -7.46 -0.55 11.36
C VAL A 203 -8.85 -0.35 10.72
N SER A 204 -9.69 0.53 11.27
CA SER A 204 -11.03 0.80 10.73
C SER A 204 -11.02 1.44 9.33
N ASN A 205 -10.01 2.27 9.03
CA ASN A 205 -9.81 2.79 7.67
C ASN A 205 -9.40 1.66 6.74
N LEU A 206 -8.46 0.80 7.16
CA LEU A 206 -8.00 -0.33 6.37
C LEU A 206 -9.11 -1.33 6.06
N GLU A 207 -9.99 -1.64 7.02
CA GLU A 207 -11.15 -2.50 6.79
C GLU A 207 -12.09 -1.91 5.74
N ALA A 208 -12.37 -0.61 5.83
CA ALA A 208 -13.17 0.08 4.83
C ALA A 208 -12.51 0.01 3.45
N ILE A 209 -11.20 0.27 3.35
CA ILE A 209 -10.46 0.19 2.08
C ILE A 209 -10.43 -1.24 1.52
N ALA A 210 -10.23 -2.26 2.36
CA ALA A 210 -10.22 -3.67 1.95
C ALA A 210 -11.53 -4.09 1.28
N SER A 211 -12.66 -3.52 1.69
CA SER A 211 -13.97 -3.79 1.11
C SER A 211 -14.12 -3.34 -0.36
N LEU A 212 -13.22 -2.49 -0.88
CA LEU A 212 -13.18 -2.12 -2.30
C LEU A 212 -12.99 -3.33 -3.23
N SER A 213 -12.43 -4.43 -2.72
CA SER A 213 -12.30 -5.69 -3.46
C SER A 213 -13.65 -6.27 -3.93
N ALA A 214 -14.75 -5.90 -3.26
CA ALA A 214 -16.11 -6.28 -3.64
C ALA A 214 -16.80 -5.25 -4.57
N SER A 215 -16.09 -4.20 -5.00
CA SER A 215 -16.62 -3.24 -5.98
C SER A 215 -16.78 -3.91 -7.36
N PRO A 216 -17.58 -3.34 -8.30
CA PRO A 216 -17.73 -3.90 -9.64
C PRO A 216 -16.44 -4.01 -10.45
N LYS A 217 -15.39 -3.28 -10.06
CA LYS A 217 -14.05 -3.35 -10.68
C LYS A 217 -13.20 -4.47 -10.11
N GLU A 218 -13.59 -5.02 -8.95
CA GLU A 218 -12.94 -6.13 -8.24
C GLU A 218 -11.41 -6.01 -8.20
N PRO A 219 -10.84 -4.85 -7.78
CA PRO A 219 -9.40 -4.71 -7.67
C PRO A 219 -8.86 -5.69 -6.63
N TYR A 220 -7.63 -6.12 -6.82
CA TYR A 220 -6.91 -6.81 -5.77
C TYR A 220 -6.46 -5.82 -4.69
N VAL A 221 -6.83 -6.03 -3.43
CA VAL A 221 -6.58 -5.04 -2.37
C VAL A 221 -5.64 -5.60 -1.31
N GLN A 222 -4.55 -4.89 -1.06
CA GLN A 222 -3.64 -5.13 0.05
C GLN A 222 -3.66 -3.93 0.99
N THR A 223 -3.84 -4.19 2.28
CA THR A 223 -3.82 -3.15 3.32
C THR A 223 -2.76 -3.48 4.34
N PHE A 224 -1.97 -2.50 4.72
CA PHE A 224 -0.89 -2.63 5.68
C PHE A 224 -1.13 -1.67 6.84
N HIS A 225 -1.22 -2.21 8.04
CA HIS A 225 -1.26 -1.44 9.27
C HIS A 225 0.12 -0.91 9.60
N VAL A 226 0.18 0.39 9.91
CA VAL A 226 1.39 1.12 10.26
C VAL A 226 1.36 1.37 11.76
N ASP A 227 2.40 0.95 12.49
CA ASP A 227 2.54 1.33 13.90
C ASP A 227 3.23 2.70 14.07
N GLU A 228 3.26 3.21 15.30
CA GLU A 228 3.88 4.50 15.64
C GLU A 228 5.37 4.60 15.22
N GLY A 229 6.06 3.46 15.10
CA GLY A 229 7.45 3.36 14.66
C GLY A 229 7.63 3.24 13.14
N GLY A 230 6.53 3.20 12.37
CA GLY A 230 6.51 2.98 10.94
C GLY A 230 6.82 1.53 10.53
N TYR A 231 6.60 0.56 11.41
CA TYR A 231 6.63 -0.85 11.04
C TYR A 231 5.29 -1.29 10.43
N LEU A 232 5.37 -2.24 9.50
CA LEU A 232 4.24 -2.66 8.70
C LEU A 232 3.81 -4.06 9.08
N THR A 233 2.51 -4.25 9.27
CA THR A 233 1.88 -5.57 9.37
C THR A 233 0.83 -5.67 8.27
N LEU A 234 0.79 -6.79 7.55
CA LEU A 234 -0.29 -7.02 6.59
C LEU A 234 -1.61 -7.13 7.35
N HIS A 235 -2.54 -6.23 7.09
CA HIS A 235 -3.85 -6.25 7.72
C HIS A 235 -4.84 -7.15 6.96
N ARG A 236 -5.02 -6.90 5.65
CA ARG A 236 -5.87 -7.69 4.76
C ARG A 236 -5.25 -7.84 3.38
N GLU A 237 -5.60 -8.95 2.74
CA GLU A 237 -5.33 -9.23 1.33
C GLU A 237 -6.60 -9.84 0.75
N GLU A 238 -7.32 -9.07 -0.08
CA GLU A 238 -8.65 -9.41 -0.59
C GLU A 238 -8.70 -9.33 -2.11
N GLY A 239 -9.58 -10.13 -2.71
CA GLY A 239 -9.75 -10.22 -4.17
C GLY A 239 -8.96 -11.35 -4.83
N ARG A 240 -9.28 -11.64 -6.09
CA ARG A 240 -8.72 -12.81 -6.80
C ARG A 240 -7.33 -12.50 -7.34
N ARG A 241 -6.26 -13.08 -6.77
CA ARG A 241 -4.94 -13.16 -7.41
C ARG A 241 -5.09 -13.87 -8.75
N GLU A 242 -4.89 -13.15 -9.86
CA GLU A 242 -4.62 -13.82 -11.12
C GLU A 242 -3.20 -14.35 -11.01
N ARG A 243 -3.07 -15.60 -10.58
CA ARG A 243 -1.82 -16.33 -10.68
C ARG A 243 -1.48 -16.41 -12.17
N SER A 244 -0.64 -15.52 -12.68
CA SER A 244 -0.02 -15.71 -13.98
C SER A 244 1.05 -16.80 -13.88
N CYS A 245 0.63 -18.02 -13.54
CA CYS A 245 1.35 -19.22 -13.92
C CYS A 245 1.10 -19.45 -15.42
N THR A 246 1.45 -18.51 -16.29
CA THR A 246 1.49 -18.79 -17.73
C THR A 246 2.83 -19.41 -18.08
N TRP A 247 3.94 -18.95 -17.50
CA TRP A 247 5.27 -19.52 -17.74
C TRP A 247 5.46 -20.93 -17.17
N ALA A 248 5.04 -21.17 -15.92
CA ALA A 248 5.18 -22.49 -15.30
C ALA A 248 4.27 -23.54 -15.97
N THR A 249 3.07 -23.15 -16.40
CA THR A 249 2.13 -24.08 -17.05
C THR A 249 2.51 -24.35 -18.50
N GLN A 250 3.05 -23.35 -19.21
CA GLN A 250 3.55 -23.52 -20.58
C GLN A 250 4.84 -24.37 -20.62
N PHE A 251 5.75 -24.18 -19.66
CA PHE A 251 6.95 -25.01 -19.50
C PHE A 251 6.63 -26.45 -19.07
N CYS A 252 5.62 -26.65 -18.21
CA CYS A 252 5.15 -28.00 -17.86
C CYS A 252 4.44 -28.70 -19.03
N SER A 253 3.71 -27.97 -19.88
CA SER A 253 3.07 -28.56 -21.07
C SER A 253 4.06 -28.94 -22.18
N GLU A 254 5.15 -28.17 -22.35
CA GLU A 254 6.21 -28.49 -23.32
C GLU A 254 7.01 -29.73 -22.90
N ILE A 255 7.23 -29.94 -21.60
CA ILE A 255 7.90 -31.15 -21.08
C ILE A 255 7.00 -32.40 -21.16
N GLN A 256 5.68 -32.24 -21.14
CA GLN A 256 4.73 -33.37 -21.27
C GLN A 256 4.35 -33.69 -22.72
N GLY A 257 4.59 -32.79 -23.67
CA GLY A 257 4.18 -32.94 -25.07
C GLY A 257 5.22 -33.53 -26.02
N ASP A 258 6.52 -33.34 -25.76
CA ASP A 258 7.55 -33.78 -26.71
C ASP A 258 8.24 -35.07 -26.27
N THR A 259 7.95 -36.13 -27.02
CA THR A 259 8.77 -37.34 -27.03
C THR A 259 10.13 -36.98 -27.63
N ILE A 260 11.09 -36.60 -26.78
CA ILE A 260 12.48 -36.36 -27.19
C ILE A 260 13.06 -37.65 -27.75
N LYS A 261 13.06 -37.81 -29.08
CA LYS A 261 13.97 -38.73 -29.76
C LYS A 261 15.34 -38.08 -29.85
N PRO A 262 16.42 -38.71 -29.34
CA PRO A 262 17.75 -38.12 -29.42
C PRO A 262 18.27 -38.21 -30.86
N ARG A 263 18.43 -37.07 -31.54
CA ARG A 263 19.38 -36.94 -32.65
C ARG A 263 20.74 -36.63 -32.06
N LEU A 264 21.54 -37.67 -31.84
CA LEU A 264 22.97 -37.57 -31.62
C LEU A 264 23.70 -37.83 -32.95
N ASN A 265 24.72 -37.01 -33.20
CA ASN A 265 25.76 -37.10 -34.23
C ASN A 265 25.47 -36.43 -35.57
N GLN A 266 25.79 -35.14 -35.65
CA GLN A 266 26.69 -34.61 -36.68
C GLN A 266 27.41 -33.38 -36.12
N LEU A 267 28.75 -33.47 -36.07
CA LEU A 267 29.79 -32.45 -35.92
C LEU A 267 30.79 -32.82 -34.82
N GLY A 268 32.04 -33.08 -35.24
CA GLY A 268 33.17 -33.18 -34.32
C GLY A 268 34.21 -34.24 -34.65
N SER A 269 34.63 -34.36 -35.91
CA SER A 269 35.93 -34.91 -36.25
C SER A 269 37.05 -34.05 -35.64
N SER A 270 37.97 -34.67 -34.89
CA SER A 270 39.40 -34.33 -34.72
C SER A 270 39.88 -34.43 -33.27
N MET A 271 40.51 -35.54 -32.91
CA MET A 271 41.94 -35.58 -32.56
C MET A 271 42.36 -37.02 -32.22
N ARG A 272 43.50 -37.42 -32.77
CA ARG A 272 44.17 -38.71 -32.59
C ARG A 272 45.17 -38.63 -31.43
N LEU A 273 45.44 -39.82 -30.90
CA LEU A 273 46.45 -40.28 -29.93
C LEU A 273 46.15 -39.94 -28.47
#